data_AF-A0ABD6BSD2-F1
#
_entry.id   AF-A0ABD6BSD2-F1
#
_cell.length_a   1.000
_cell.length_b   1.000
_cell.length_c   1.000
_cell.angle_alpha   90.00
_cell.angle_beta   90.00
_cell.angle_gamma   90.00
#
_symmetry.space_group_name_H-M   'P 1'
#
loop_
_entity.id
_entity.type
_entity.pdbx_description
1 polymer ?
#
loop_
_entity_poly.entity_id
_entity_poly.type
_entity_poly.pdbx_seq_one_letter_code
_entity_poly.pdbx_strand_id
1 'polypeptide(L)'
;MADPKHDDGARLDLGDEEQWVLHTALLQYLDRRAEGGADAGPSTAPVGDDAGMEAESETAVELLTRLESEDALCLDRESLLLVRELLSEYLAGAPLRDRATCRSVLAEVRDEL
;
A
#
# COMPACT_ATOMS: atom_id res chain seq x y z
N MET A 1 -2.63 -27.04 -5.63
CA MET A 1 -2.08 -27.11 -4.26
C MET A 1 -1.35 -25.80 -4.06
N ALA A 2 -1.97 -24.83 -3.38
CA ALA A 2 -1.34 -23.55 -3.10
C ALA A 2 -0.28 -23.76 -2.01
N ASP A 3 0.91 -23.22 -2.23
CA ASP A 3 2.04 -23.31 -1.30
C ASP A 3 1.68 -22.60 0.03
N PRO A 4 1.67 -23.30 1.18
CA PRO A 4 1.31 -22.70 2.47
C PRO A 4 2.50 -22.00 3.14
N LYS A 5 3.36 -21.37 2.34
CA LYS A 5 4.54 -20.63 2.80
C LYS A 5 4.42 -19.16 2.45
N HIS A 6 3.41 -18.50 2.99
CA HIS A 6 3.63 -17.11 3.40
C HIS A 6 4.47 -17.21 4.69
N ASP A 7 5.78 -17.40 4.48
CA ASP A 7 6.83 -17.35 5.50
C ASP A 7 6.61 -16.11 6.38
N ASP A 8 6.76 -16.27 7.69
CA ASP A 8 6.54 -15.27 8.74
C ASP A 8 6.70 -13.83 8.22
N GLY A 9 5.58 -13.17 7.92
CA GLY A 9 5.57 -11.80 7.43
C GLY A 9 6.25 -10.87 8.42
N ALA A 10 6.95 -9.84 7.92
CA ALA A 10 7.55 -8.83 8.76
C ALA A 10 6.45 -8.11 9.54
N ARG A 11 6.64 -8.02 10.85
CA ARG A 11 5.71 -7.32 11.72
C ARG A 11 6.10 -5.85 11.77
N LEU A 12 5.24 -4.98 11.26
CA LEU A 12 5.36 -3.54 11.41
C LEU A 12 4.74 -3.11 12.74
N ASP A 13 5.52 -2.42 13.57
CA ASP A 13 5.12 -1.93 14.90
C ASP A 13 4.82 -0.43 14.83
N LEU A 14 3.75 -0.10 14.09
CA LEU A 14 3.35 1.28 13.83
C LEU A 14 2.62 1.89 15.03
N GLY A 15 3.00 3.10 15.42
CA GLY A 15 2.21 3.94 16.33
C GLY A 15 0.97 4.53 15.67
N ASP A 16 0.08 5.15 16.46
CA ASP A 16 -1.20 5.71 15.97
C ASP A 16 -1.04 6.69 14.80
N GLU A 17 -0.03 7.57 14.87
CA GLU A 17 0.22 8.55 13.81
C GLU A 17 0.73 7.88 12.51
N GLU A 18 1.54 6.83 12.65
CA GLU A 18 2.12 6.07 11.55
C GLU A 18 1.05 5.23 10.86
N GLN A 19 0.19 4.58 11.63
CA GLN A 19 -1.00 3.90 11.13
C GLN A 19 -1.91 4.88 10.39
N TRP A 20 -2.17 6.06 10.95
CA TRP A 20 -3.01 7.06 10.30
C TRP A 20 -2.45 7.55 8.96
N VAL A 21 -1.13 7.75 8.87
CA VAL A 21 -0.47 8.14 7.62
C VAL A 21 -0.51 7.02 6.60
N LEU A 22 -0.25 5.77 7.01
CA LEU A 22 -0.35 4.62 6.13
C LEU A 22 -1.78 4.42 5.61
N HIS A 23 -2.78 4.58 6.49
CA HIS A 23 -4.21 4.51 6.15
C HIS A 23 -4.58 5.56 5.11
N THR A 24 -4.18 6.81 5.34
CA THR A 24 -4.45 7.92 4.41
C THR A 24 -3.77 7.70 3.05
N ALA A 25 -2.54 7.18 3.05
CA ALA A 25 -1.82 6.88 1.82
C ALA A 25 -2.48 5.73 1.03
N LEU A 26 -2.95 4.68 1.71
CA LEU A 26 -3.71 3.58 1.10
C LEU A 26 -5.03 4.07 0.48
N LEU A 27 -5.78 4.90 1.21
CA LEU A 27 -7.02 5.48 0.68
C LEU A 27 -6.77 6.34 -0.56
N GLN A 28 -5.74 7.21 -0.53
CA GLN A 28 -5.39 8.04 -1.68
C GLN A 28 -4.97 7.19 -2.90
N TYR A 29 -4.21 6.12 -2.66
CA TYR A 29 -3.81 5.18 -3.71
C TYR A 29 -5.02 4.51 -4.36
N LEU A 30 -5.95 4.00 -3.55
CA LEU A 30 -7.18 3.36 -4.04
C LEU A 30 -8.09 4.35 -4.78
N ASP A 31 -8.23 5.57 -4.29
CA ASP A 31 -9.03 6.63 -4.92
C ASP A 31 -8.51 6.98 -6.33
N ARG A 32 -7.20 7.19 -6.47
CA ARG A 32 -6.55 7.45 -7.77
C ARG A 32 -6.80 6.33 -8.78
N ARG A 33 -6.83 5.08 -8.31
CA ARG A 33 -7.03 3.90 -9.14
C ARG A 33 -8.49 3.72 -9.56
N ALA A 34 -9.42 4.04 -8.67
CA ALA A 34 -10.84 4.09 -8.97
C ALA A 34 -11.16 5.17 -10.03
N GLU A 35 -10.52 6.34 -9.95
CA GLU A 35 -10.65 7.41 -10.95
C GLU A 35 -9.99 7.05 -12.30
N GLY A 36 -8.82 6.40 -12.26
CA GLY A 36 -8.08 5.98 -13.46
C GLY A 36 -8.75 4.86 -14.27
N GLY A 37 -9.55 4.00 -13.63
CA GLY A 37 -10.32 2.94 -14.31
C GLY A 37 -11.57 3.45 -15.04
N ALA A 38 -12.02 4.67 -14.78
CA ALA A 38 -13.24 5.23 -15.35
C ALA A 38 -13.03 6.01 -16.68
N ASP A 39 -11.80 6.40 -17.00
CA ASP A 39 -11.47 7.24 -18.18
C ASP A 39 -10.93 6.44 -19.38
N ALA A 40 -11.24 5.14 -19.45
CA ALA A 40 -11.02 4.33 -20.65
C ALA A 40 -12.15 4.57 -21.67
N GLY A 41 -12.16 5.76 -22.28
CA GLY A 41 -12.80 5.93 -23.59
C GLY A 41 -12.21 4.91 -24.60
N PRO A 42 -12.92 4.55 -25.69
CA PRO A 42 -12.46 3.55 -26.66
C PRO A 42 -11.25 4.08 -27.46
N SER A 43 -10.09 4.16 -26.84
CA SER A 43 -8.81 4.47 -27.46
C SER A 43 -8.02 3.17 -27.54
N THR A 44 -7.64 2.84 -28.76
CA THR A 44 -6.96 1.61 -29.13
C THR A 44 -5.56 1.54 -28.49
N ALA A 45 -5.40 0.54 -27.60
CA ALA A 45 -4.21 0.13 -26.83
C ALA A 45 -3.91 0.97 -25.56
N PRO A 46 -3.74 0.29 -24.41
CA PRO A 46 -2.53 -0.48 -24.17
C PRO A 46 -2.80 -1.95 -23.83
N VAL A 47 -1.94 -2.86 -24.31
CA VAL A 47 -1.72 -4.15 -23.64
C VAL A 47 -0.86 -3.82 -22.42
N GLY A 48 -1.50 -3.33 -21.37
CA GLY A 48 -0.92 -3.11 -20.05
C GLY A 48 -1.48 -4.14 -19.09
N ASP A 49 -0.70 -4.49 -18.08
CA ASP A 49 -0.95 -5.54 -17.09
C ASP A 49 -2.15 -5.19 -16.16
N ASP A 50 -3.36 -5.19 -16.72
CA ASP A 50 -4.61 -4.88 -16.02
C ASP A 50 -4.85 -5.85 -14.86
N ALA A 51 -4.48 -7.12 -15.06
CA ALA A 51 -4.52 -8.16 -14.02
C ALA A 51 -3.56 -7.88 -12.86
N GLY A 52 -2.33 -7.40 -13.14
CA GLY A 52 -1.41 -6.93 -12.10
C GLY A 52 -1.98 -5.71 -11.38
N MET A 53 -2.69 -4.83 -12.12
CA MET A 53 -3.29 -3.66 -11.50
C MET A 53 -4.44 -3.99 -10.53
N GLU A 54 -5.30 -4.94 -10.90
CA GLU A 54 -6.36 -5.43 -10.04
C GLU A 54 -5.80 -6.13 -8.79
N ALA A 55 -4.75 -6.95 -8.95
CA ALA A 55 -4.09 -7.64 -7.83
C ALA A 55 -3.52 -6.67 -6.79
N GLU A 56 -2.78 -5.64 -7.22
CA GLU A 56 -2.27 -4.60 -6.31
C GLU A 56 -3.40 -3.86 -5.56
N SER A 57 -4.55 -3.68 -6.21
CA SER A 57 -5.72 -3.05 -5.60
C SER A 57 -6.33 -3.94 -4.52
N GLU A 58 -6.45 -5.23 -4.79
CA GLU A 58 -6.89 -6.24 -3.82
C GLU A 58 -5.94 -6.29 -2.62
N THR A 59 -4.63 -6.31 -2.85
CA THR A 59 -3.61 -6.24 -1.80
C THR A 59 -3.74 -4.96 -0.97
N ALA A 60 -3.93 -3.80 -1.61
CA ALA A 60 -4.12 -2.53 -0.90
C ALA A 60 -5.40 -2.52 -0.03
N VAL A 61 -6.50 -3.13 -0.48
CA VAL A 61 -7.74 -3.29 0.30
C VAL A 61 -7.53 -4.25 1.48
N GLU A 62 -6.82 -5.35 1.28
CA GLU A 62 -6.49 -6.29 2.35
C GLU A 62 -5.59 -5.63 3.41
N LEU A 63 -4.60 -4.84 2.97
CA LEU A 63 -3.75 -4.04 3.86
C LEU A 63 -4.56 -3.05 4.68
N LEU A 64 -5.49 -2.34 4.06
CA LEU A 64 -6.38 -1.40 4.77
C LEU A 64 -7.22 -2.14 5.81
N THR A 65 -7.77 -3.30 5.45
CA THR A 65 -8.57 -4.14 6.36
C THR A 65 -7.75 -4.62 7.56
N ARG A 66 -6.49 -5.03 7.32
CA ARG A 66 -5.57 -5.42 8.42
C ARG A 66 -5.21 -4.23 9.30
N LEU A 67 -4.98 -3.07 8.71
CA LEU A 67 -4.63 -1.84 9.43
C LEU A 67 -5.79 -1.33 10.30
N GLU A 68 -7.03 -1.58 9.89
CA GLU A 68 -8.23 -1.27 10.67
C GLU A 68 -8.55 -2.32 11.75
N SER A 69 -7.86 -3.47 11.72
CA SER A 69 -7.92 -4.47 12.79
C SER A 69 -7.12 -4.02 14.01
N GLU A 70 -7.48 -4.54 15.19
CA GLU A 70 -6.68 -4.41 16.42
C GLU A 70 -5.48 -5.39 16.44
N ASP A 71 -5.33 -6.20 15.39
CA ASP A 71 -4.25 -7.19 15.27
C ASP A 71 -2.93 -6.57 14.81
N ALA A 72 -1.83 -7.28 15.08
CA ALA A 72 -0.51 -6.88 14.59
C ALA A 72 -0.46 -6.91 13.05
N LEU A 73 0.11 -5.86 12.45
CA LEU A 73 0.27 -5.74 11.00
C LEU A 73 1.46 -6.59 10.51
N CYS A 74 1.19 -7.83 10.12
CA CYS A 74 2.17 -8.72 9.52
C CYS A 74 2.08 -8.64 7.99
N LEU A 75 3.15 -8.17 7.35
CA LEU A 75 3.22 -7.98 5.91
C LEU A 75 4.23 -8.93 5.29
N ASP A 76 3.84 -9.58 4.19
CA ASP A 76 4.79 -10.30 3.37
C ASP A 76 5.62 -9.32 2.52
N ARG A 77 6.65 -9.84 1.84
CA ARG A 77 7.57 -9.02 1.06
C ARG A 77 6.89 -8.23 -0.06
N GLU A 78 5.87 -8.79 -0.70
CA GLU A 78 5.15 -8.11 -1.78
C GLU A 78 4.36 -6.92 -1.22
N SER A 79 3.64 -7.14 -0.12
CA SER A 79 2.97 -6.08 0.63
C SER A 79 3.93 -4.98 1.10
N LEU A 80 5.11 -5.32 1.62
CA LEU A 80 6.12 -4.32 2.02
C LEU A 80 6.61 -3.47 0.85
N LEU A 81 6.82 -4.09 -0.32
CA LEU A 81 7.21 -3.36 -1.53
C LEU A 81 6.10 -2.40 -1.99
N LEU A 82 4.84 -2.85 -1.94
CA LEU A 82 3.69 -2.02 -2.25
C LEU A 82 3.58 -0.83 -1.28
N VAL A 83 3.73 -1.07 0.03
CA VAL A 83 3.73 -0.02 1.06
C VAL A 83 4.86 0.98 0.84
N ARG A 84 6.06 0.51 0.48
CA ARG A 84 7.18 1.40 0.17
C ARG A 84 6.86 2.32 -1.03
N GLU A 85 6.29 1.75 -2.08
CA GLU A 85 5.95 2.49 -3.29
C GLU A 85 4.86 3.53 -3.03
N LEU A 86 3.74 3.11 -2.42
CA LEU A 86 2.61 4.00 -2.14
C LEU A 86 3.01 5.14 -1.18
N LEU A 87 3.81 4.86 -0.15
CA LEU A 87 4.27 5.89 0.78
C LEU A 87 5.26 6.84 0.13
N SER A 88 6.09 6.36 -0.80
CA SER A 88 7.00 7.21 -1.57
C SER A 88 6.22 8.18 -2.48
N GLU A 89 5.16 7.68 -3.11
CA GLU A 89 4.25 8.50 -3.91
C GLU A 89 3.47 9.50 -3.03
N TYR A 90 2.93 9.04 -1.90
CA TYR A 90 2.25 9.91 -0.93
C TYR A 90 3.17 11.02 -0.46
N LEU A 91 4.43 10.71 -0.09
CA LEU A 91 5.40 11.70 0.42
C LEU A 91 5.69 12.85 -0.56
N ALA A 92 5.54 12.61 -1.86
CA ALA A 92 5.72 13.64 -2.88
C ALA A 92 4.64 14.72 -2.78
N GLY A 93 3.39 14.33 -2.51
CA GLY A 93 2.22 15.21 -2.35
C GLY A 93 1.78 15.47 -0.91
N ALA A 94 2.41 14.82 0.08
CA ALA A 94 1.93 14.79 1.46
C ALA A 94 1.90 16.18 2.14
N PRO A 95 0.88 16.46 2.96
CA PRO A 95 0.85 17.62 3.84
C PRO A 95 2.08 17.65 4.77
N LEU A 96 2.55 18.86 5.13
CA LEU A 96 3.75 19.03 5.96
C LEU A 96 3.73 18.24 7.27
N ARG A 97 2.55 18.11 7.89
CA ARG A 97 2.32 17.36 9.13
C ARG A 97 2.74 15.89 8.99
N ASP A 98 2.47 15.28 7.84
CA ASP A 98 2.60 13.83 7.67
C ASP A 98 3.99 13.44 7.18
N ARG A 99 4.80 14.39 6.70
CA ARG A 99 6.08 14.09 6.04
C ARG A 99 7.12 13.49 6.98
N ALA A 100 7.09 13.83 8.27
CA ALA A 100 8.01 13.26 9.25
C ALA A 100 7.63 11.80 9.51
N THR A 101 6.36 11.58 9.83
CA THR A 101 5.77 10.26 10.09
C THR A 101 5.87 9.33 8.88
N CYS A 102 5.54 9.81 7.68
CA CYS A 102 5.69 9.04 6.44
C CYS A 102 7.14 8.58 6.20
N ARG A 103 8.14 9.41 6.54
CA ARG A 103 9.55 9.01 6.47
C ARG A 103 9.93 7.99 7.55
N SER A 104 9.31 8.05 8.73
CA SER A 104 9.48 7.06 9.80
C SER A 104 9.03 5.68 9.30
N VAL A 105 7.78 5.60 8.80
CA VAL A 105 7.23 4.35 8.25
C VAL A 105 8.06 3.83 7.08
N LEU A 106 8.49 4.71 6.17
CA LEU A 106 9.38 4.31 5.06
C LEU A 106 10.73 3.79 5.52
N ALA A 107 11.25 4.23 6.67
CA ALA A 107 12.49 3.71 7.22
C ALA A 107 12.27 2.30 7.78
N GLU A 108 11.20 2.09 8.56
CA GLU A 108 10.83 0.79 9.12
C GLU A 108 10.57 -0.25 8.03
N VAL A 109 9.76 0.08 7.03
CA VAL A 109 9.50 -0.79 5.87
C VAL A 109 10.78 -1.16 5.12
N ARG A 110 11.78 -0.26 5.10
CA ARG A 110 13.08 -0.53 4.45
C ARG A 110 13.99 -1.39 5.30
N ASP A 111 13.88 -1.34 6.62
CA ASP A 111 14.67 -2.17 7.52
C ASP A 111 14.18 -3.64 7.49
N GLU A 112 12.89 -3.85 7.17
CA GLU A 112 12.26 -5.16 7.03
C GLU A 112 12.34 -5.80 5.62
N LEU A 113 12.90 -5.09 4.62
CA LEU A 113 12.99 -5.50 3.20
C LEU A 113 14.33 -6.14 2.80
#